data_AF-A0A1G9VAP7-F1
#
_entry.id   AF-A0A1G9VAP7-F1
#
_cell.length_a   1.000
_cell.length_b   1.000
_cell.length_c   1.000
_cell.angle_alpha   90.00
_cell.angle_beta   90.00
_cell.angle_gamma   90.00
#
_symmetry.space_group_name_H-M   'P 1'
#
loop_
_entity.id
_entity.type
_entity.pdbx_description
1 polymer ?
#
loop_
_entity_poly.entity_id
_entity_poly.type
_entity_poly.pdbx_seq_one_letter_code
_entity_poly.pdbx_strand_id
1 'polypeptide(L)'
;MKKIIAGTLAVLLLSSGAAFAGLDDDKESIAASYGDYRLVIDTDNQLWAAAEWETRGKERAKAASYMYSFAREGLRTQMEVRFANNGLVQAQRFTPDAAVKIKDFKLYYPEVYRLITSAKAEAFVSNEQVTSQFQERQSPLTMGVVVKEMPVGTKGSYYTLLAFNIQDEGRLVKDSRFIDENTEIREFTIERTYRTTVNDAFDSGEWEPLKNFF
;
A
#
# COMPACT_ATOMS: atom_id res chain seq x y z
N MET A 1 -8.06 26.03 -57.23
CA MET A 1 -6.95 26.05 -56.23
C MET A 1 -7.26 27.15 -55.23
N LYS A 2 -7.16 27.00 -53.91
CA LYS A 2 -6.44 26.01 -53.08
C LYS A 2 -7.39 25.34 -52.07
N LYS A 3 -7.10 24.10 -51.66
CA LYS A 3 -7.76 23.44 -50.53
C LYS A 3 -7.08 23.91 -49.24
N ILE A 4 -7.82 24.25 -48.19
CA ILE A 4 -7.28 24.41 -46.84
C ILE A 4 -7.55 23.10 -46.09
N ILE A 5 -6.49 22.33 -45.88
CA ILE A 5 -6.48 21.13 -45.03
C ILE A 5 -5.50 21.41 -43.91
N ALA A 6 -6.03 21.68 -42.72
CA ALA A 6 -5.39 21.58 -41.41
C ALA A 6 -6.52 21.86 -40.40
N GLY A 7 -6.82 21.02 -39.42
CA GLY A 7 -6.06 19.87 -38.94
C GLY A 7 -6.30 19.82 -37.44
N THR A 8 -7.48 19.33 -37.05
CA THR A 8 -7.93 19.36 -35.65
C THR A 8 -6.96 18.55 -34.80
N LEU A 9 -6.11 19.24 -34.05
CA LEU A 9 -5.19 18.64 -33.10
C LEU A 9 -6.03 18.14 -31.92
N ALA A 10 -6.62 16.95 -32.08
CA ALA A 10 -7.25 16.22 -31.00
C ALA A 10 -6.15 15.91 -29.99
N VAL A 11 -6.05 16.73 -28.95
CA VAL A 11 -5.23 16.43 -27.78
C VAL A 11 -5.80 15.14 -27.20
N LEU A 12 -5.09 14.06 -27.49
CA LEU A 12 -5.22 12.79 -26.82
C LEU A 12 -5.00 13.06 -25.33
N LEU A 13 -6.11 13.28 -24.62
CA LEU A 13 -6.26 12.95 -23.21
C LEU A 13 -6.17 11.43 -23.09
N LEU A 14 -4.99 10.90 -23.41
CA LEU A 14 -4.48 9.70 -22.78
C LEU A 14 -4.38 10.06 -21.30
N SER A 15 -5.45 9.78 -20.58
CA SER A 15 -5.31 9.41 -19.19
C SER A 15 -4.20 8.39 -19.17
N SER A 16 -3.06 8.77 -18.60
CA SER A 16 -1.97 7.84 -18.32
C SER A 16 -2.59 6.78 -17.44
N GLY A 17 -2.92 5.63 -18.05
CA GLY A 17 -3.34 4.45 -17.34
C GLY A 17 -2.15 4.04 -16.51
N ALA A 18 -2.09 4.56 -15.28
CA ALA A 18 -1.03 4.26 -14.35
C ALA A 18 -1.00 2.74 -14.21
N ALA A 19 0.07 2.15 -14.71
CA ALA A 19 0.24 0.70 -14.79
C ALA A 19 0.61 0.20 -13.40
N PHE A 20 -0.40 0.09 -12.53
CA PHE A 20 -0.24 -0.46 -11.19
C PHE A 20 -0.07 -1.98 -11.32
N ALA A 21 1.20 -2.41 -11.33
CA ALA A 21 1.63 -3.79 -11.15
C ALA A 21 1.61 -4.15 -9.64
N GLY A 22 2.44 -5.13 -9.21
CA GLY A 22 2.46 -5.64 -7.83
C GLY A 22 3.63 -5.26 -6.89
N LEU A 23 4.29 -4.09 -6.90
CA LEU A 23 4.11 -2.87 -7.70
C LEU A 23 5.36 -2.54 -8.56
N ASP A 24 6.53 -3.05 -8.17
CA ASP A 24 7.85 -2.72 -8.71
C ASP A 24 8.23 -1.22 -8.67
N ASP A 25 7.56 -0.47 -7.79
CA ASP A 25 7.83 0.95 -7.49
C ASP A 25 9.27 1.20 -7.01
N ASP A 26 9.75 2.40 -7.29
CA ASP A 26 11.00 2.98 -6.81
C ASP A 26 10.75 4.37 -6.17
N LYS A 27 11.82 5.10 -5.83
CA LYS A 27 11.69 6.42 -5.20
C LYS A 27 11.06 7.47 -6.15
N GLU A 28 11.20 7.31 -7.46
CA GLU A 28 10.69 8.23 -8.48
C GLU A 28 9.19 8.01 -8.73
N SER A 29 8.74 6.76 -8.87
CA SER A 29 7.31 6.44 -9.03
C SER A 29 6.48 6.79 -7.79
N ILE A 30 7.04 6.57 -6.60
CA ILE A 30 6.45 7.00 -5.32
C ILE A 30 6.35 8.53 -5.24
N ALA A 31 7.42 9.26 -5.57
CA ALA A 31 7.41 10.73 -5.56
C ALA A 31 6.41 11.31 -6.58
N ALA A 32 6.30 10.71 -7.77
CA ALA A 32 5.32 11.10 -8.77
C ALA A 32 3.86 10.87 -8.32
N SER A 33 3.61 9.87 -7.47
CA SER A 33 2.26 9.50 -7.02
C SER A 33 1.80 10.22 -5.75
N TYR A 34 2.73 10.53 -4.84
CA TYR A 34 2.42 11.01 -3.48
C TYR A 34 3.17 12.30 -3.09
N GLY A 35 3.97 12.87 -4.00
CA GLY A 35 4.86 14.02 -3.75
C GLY A 35 6.17 13.62 -3.07
N ASP A 36 7.04 14.60 -2.81
CA ASP A 36 8.32 14.35 -2.18
C ASP A 36 8.20 13.88 -0.71
N TYR A 37 9.15 13.06 -0.28
CA TYR A 37 9.28 12.68 1.12
C TYR A 37 9.68 13.89 1.97
N ARG A 38 9.16 13.94 3.19
CA ARG A 38 9.37 15.06 4.13
C ARG A 38 10.38 14.72 5.22
N LEU A 39 10.40 13.46 5.65
CA LEU A 39 11.30 12.95 6.69
C LEU A 39 11.96 11.63 6.23
N VAL A 40 13.11 11.33 6.80
CA VAL A 40 13.78 10.02 6.70
C VAL A 40 13.96 9.48 8.12
N ILE A 41 13.66 8.21 8.31
CA ILE A 41 14.04 7.45 9.51
C ILE A 41 15.29 6.67 9.14
N ASP A 42 16.38 6.84 9.90
CA ASP A 42 17.61 6.07 9.68
C ASP A 42 17.60 4.71 10.40
N THR A 43 18.64 3.90 10.19
CA THR A 43 18.79 2.57 10.81
C THR A 43 18.93 2.61 12.33
N ASP A 44 19.25 3.77 12.91
CA ASP A 44 19.34 3.99 14.37
C ASP A 44 18.04 4.62 14.93
N ASN A 45 16.98 4.65 14.10
CA ASN A 45 15.66 5.21 14.38
C ASN A 45 15.67 6.73 14.67
N GLN A 46 16.65 7.47 14.13
CA GLN A 46 16.67 8.94 14.18
C GLN A 46 15.87 9.53 13.02
N LEU A 47 15.12 10.60 13.31
CA LEU A 47 14.33 11.34 12.35
C LEU A 47 15.12 12.51 11.75
N TRP A 48 15.23 12.54 10.43
CA TRP A 48 15.89 13.59 9.66
C TRP A 48 14.87 14.33 8.79
N ALA A 49 14.91 15.66 8.78
CA ALA A 49 14.19 16.43 7.76
C ALA A 49 14.83 16.21 6.38
N ALA A 50 14.05 16.15 5.31
CA ALA A 50 14.55 15.83 3.97
C ALA A 50 15.74 16.69 3.52
N ALA A 51 15.70 18.00 3.78
CA ALA A 51 16.80 18.92 3.47
C ALA A 51 18.09 18.63 4.27
N GLU A 52 17.98 18.17 5.52
CA GLU A 52 19.14 17.75 6.32
C GLU A 52 19.66 16.37 5.88
N TRP A 53 18.75 15.47 5.50
CA TRP A 53 19.13 14.17 4.97
C TRP A 53 19.98 14.30 3.71
N GLU A 54 19.54 15.12 2.75
CA GLU A 54 20.21 15.31 1.47
C GLU A 54 21.52 16.09 1.55
N THR A 55 21.72 16.90 2.61
CA THR A 55 22.94 17.71 2.81
C THR A 55 23.97 17.09 3.74
N ARG A 56 23.56 16.26 4.71
CA ARG A 56 24.47 15.66 5.72
C ARG A 56 24.08 14.27 6.22
N GLY A 57 22.78 13.92 6.25
CA GLY A 57 22.32 12.67 6.85
C GLY A 57 22.81 11.44 6.10
N LYS A 58 22.66 11.43 4.76
CA LYS A 58 23.04 10.31 3.89
C LYS A 58 24.55 9.99 3.85
N GLU A 59 25.40 10.89 4.35
CA GLU A 59 26.85 10.66 4.49
C GLU A 59 27.21 9.98 5.82
N ARG A 60 26.29 10.01 6.81
CA ARG A 60 26.54 9.62 8.20
C ARG A 60 25.76 8.39 8.63
N ALA A 61 24.58 8.17 8.06
CA ALA A 61 23.68 7.08 8.39
C ALA A 61 23.07 6.45 7.13
N LYS A 62 22.37 5.32 7.30
CA LYS A 62 21.60 4.67 6.24
C LYS A 62 20.11 4.88 6.50
N ALA A 63 19.34 5.21 5.46
CA ALA A 63 17.89 5.28 5.59
C ALA A 63 17.31 3.88 5.86
N ALA A 64 16.46 3.76 6.88
CA ALA A 64 15.58 2.61 7.08
C ALA A 64 14.25 2.79 6.34
N SER A 65 13.71 4.02 6.33
CA SER A 65 12.47 4.36 5.63
C SER A 65 12.35 5.87 5.33
N TYR A 66 11.40 6.22 4.46
CA TYR A 66 11.10 7.58 4.03
C TYR A 66 9.62 7.88 4.29
N MET A 67 9.32 9.00 4.94
CA MET A 67 7.95 9.42 5.24
C MET A 67 7.45 10.46 4.24
N TYR A 68 6.33 10.15 3.62
CA TYR A 68 5.56 10.97 2.70
C TYR A 68 4.28 11.47 3.40
N SER A 69 3.66 12.53 2.89
CA SER A 69 2.37 13.00 3.39
C SER A 69 1.56 13.67 2.30
N PHE A 70 0.37 13.12 2.04
CA PHE A 70 -0.58 13.59 1.03
C PHE A 70 -1.97 13.76 1.63
N ALA A 71 -2.88 14.36 0.86
CA ALA A 71 -4.28 14.46 1.23
C ALA A 71 -5.18 14.21 0.01
N ARG A 72 -6.30 13.51 0.22
CA ARG A 72 -7.31 13.19 -0.80
C ARG A 72 -8.69 13.27 -0.17
N GLU A 73 -9.63 13.95 -0.82
CA GLU A 73 -11.01 14.11 -0.32
C GLU A 73 -11.09 14.55 1.16
N GLY A 74 -10.17 15.44 1.57
CA GLY A 74 -10.05 15.96 2.93
C GLY A 74 -9.31 15.08 3.94
N LEU A 75 -9.14 13.78 3.67
CA LEU A 75 -8.37 12.86 4.52
C LEU A 75 -6.87 13.11 4.32
N ARG A 76 -6.10 13.20 5.41
CA ARG A 76 -4.63 13.32 5.34
C ARG A 76 -4.00 11.99 5.69
N THR A 77 -3.06 11.53 4.87
CA THR A 77 -2.40 10.25 5.06
C THR A 77 -0.90 10.44 5.14
N GLN A 78 -0.31 9.94 6.23
CA GLN A 78 1.13 9.71 6.29
C GLN A 78 1.42 8.35 5.65
N MET A 79 2.46 8.28 4.84
CA MET A 79 2.91 7.03 4.24
C MET A 79 4.39 6.82 4.52
N GLU A 80 4.73 5.74 5.20
CA GLU A 80 6.12 5.32 5.41
C GLU A 80 6.49 4.28 4.34
N VAL A 81 7.57 4.52 3.59
CA VAL A 81 8.04 3.61 2.54
C VAL A 81 9.45 3.12 2.85
N ARG A 82 9.60 1.79 2.84
CA ARG A 82 10.87 1.08 2.97
C ARG A 82 11.30 0.59 1.60
N PHE A 83 12.54 0.87 1.20
CA PHE A 83 13.12 0.40 -0.05
C PHE A 83 14.15 -0.70 0.24
N ALA A 84 14.17 -1.73 -0.60
CA ALA A 84 15.21 -2.74 -0.59
C ALA A 84 16.51 -2.19 -1.20
N ASN A 85 17.63 -2.90 -1.01
CA ASN A 85 18.96 -2.49 -1.50
C ASN A 85 19.04 -2.30 -3.03
N ASN A 86 18.09 -2.82 -3.80
CA ASN A 86 17.97 -2.62 -5.25
C ASN A 86 17.14 -1.38 -5.65
N GLY A 87 16.76 -0.53 -4.69
CA GLY A 87 15.96 0.68 -4.91
C GLY A 87 14.44 0.46 -5.01
N LEU A 88 13.98 -0.79 -5.07
CA LEU A 88 12.55 -1.09 -5.19
C LEU A 88 11.85 -1.07 -3.83
N VAL A 89 10.58 -0.68 -3.80
CA VAL A 89 9.73 -0.69 -2.59
C VAL A 89 9.63 -2.10 -2.01
N GLN A 90 10.03 -2.24 -0.75
CA GLN A 90 9.89 -3.47 0.04
C GLN A 90 8.53 -3.50 0.74
N ALA A 91 8.18 -2.39 1.40
CA ALA A 91 6.93 -2.21 2.14
C ALA A 91 6.51 -0.74 2.16
N GLN A 92 5.20 -0.52 2.18
CA GLN A 92 4.54 0.77 2.39
C GLN A 92 3.60 0.62 3.58
N ARG A 93 3.54 1.59 4.50
CA ARG A 93 2.47 1.69 5.52
C ARG A 93 1.75 3.01 5.36
N PHE A 94 0.43 2.95 5.30
CA PHE A 94 -0.46 4.08 5.18
C PHE A 94 -1.20 4.28 6.51
N THR A 95 -1.00 5.44 7.12
CA THR A 95 -1.63 5.85 8.39
C THR A 95 -2.45 7.12 8.13
N PRO A 96 -3.75 6.99 7.83
CA PRO A 96 -4.66 8.14 7.74
C PRO A 96 -4.91 8.79 9.10
N ASP A 97 -5.21 10.09 9.12
CA ASP A 97 -5.47 10.81 10.35
C ASP A 97 -6.81 10.43 11.01
N ALA A 98 -7.81 10.02 10.21
CA ALA A 98 -9.03 9.35 10.66
C ALA A 98 -9.13 7.92 10.11
N ALA A 99 -9.83 7.02 10.81
CA ALA A 99 -10.06 5.67 10.31
C ALA A 99 -11.07 5.68 9.13
N VAL A 100 -10.87 4.77 8.16
CA VAL A 100 -11.60 4.74 6.88
C VAL A 100 -12.47 3.49 6.80
N LYS A 101 -13.77 3.62 6.58
CA LYS A 101 -14.65 2.45 6.39
C LYS A 101 -14.33 1.72 5.10
N ILE A 102 -14.42 0.39 5.09
CA ILE A 102 -14.12 -0.45 3.91
C ILE A 102 -14.87 0.05 2.65
N LYS A 103 -16.16 0.35 2.75
CA LYS A 103 -16.97 0.89 1.64
C LYS A 103 -16.46 2.21 1.05
N ASP A 104 -15.81 3.03 1.87
CA ASP A 104 -15.30 4.35 1.51
C ASP A 104 -13.84 4.29 1.05
N PHE A 105 -13.18 3.12 1.15
CA PHE A 105 -11.75 2.94 0.83
C PHE A 105 -11.40 3.34 -0.61
N LYS A 106 -12.31 3.09 -1.57
CA LYS A 106 -12.16 3.49 -2.98
C LYS A 106 -12.03 5.01 -3.16
N LEU A 107 -12.67 5.80 -2.31
CA LEU A 107 -12.66 7.27 -2.40
C LEU A 107 -11.26 7.82 -2.10
N TYR A 108 -10.61 7.26 -1.08
CA TYR A 108 -9.32 7.72 -0.58
C TYR A 108 -8.12 7.03 -1.27
N TYR A 109 -8.26 5.75 -1.63
CA TYR A 109 -7.19 4.92 -2.19
C TYR A 109 -7.62 4.17 -3.47
N PRO A 110 -8.08 4.86 -4.53
CA PRO A 110 -8.65 4.24 -5.73
C PRO A 110 -7.69 3.28 -6.45
N GLU A 111 -6.38 3.55 -6.39
CA GLU A 111 -5.33 2.71 -6.95
C GLU A 111 -5.13 1.41 -6.17
N VAL A 112 -5.20 1.47 -4.83
CA VAL A 112 -5.10 0.32 -3.92
C VAL A 112 -6.37 -0.50 -3.99
N TYR A 113 -7.53 0.17 -4.05
CA TYR A 113 -8.84 -0.46 -4.25
C TYR A 113 -8.87 -1.33 -5.51
N ARG A 114 -8.44 -0.78 -6.66
CA ARG A 114 -8.37 -1.54 -7.93
C ARG A 114 -7.48 -2.78 -7.83
N LEU A 115 -6.41 -2.73 -7.04
CA LEU A 115 -5.50 -3.85 -6.80
C LEU A 115 -6.19 -4.96 -5.98
N ILE A 116 -6.84 -4.62 -4.87
CA ILE A 116 -7.53 -5.58 -3.97
C ILE A 116 -8.90 -6.07 -4.47
N THR A 117 -9.49 -5.41 -5.47
CA THR A 117 -10.68 -5.92 -6.19
C THR A 117 -10.32 -6.59 -7.52
N SER A 118 -9.04 -6.91 -7.77
CA SER A 118 -8.63 -7.61 -8.98
C SER A 118 -9.07 -9.08 -8.96
N ALA A 119 -9.22 -9.71 -10.14
CA ALA A 119 -9.62 -11.13 -10.24
C ALA A 119 -8.57 -12.14 -9.72
N LYS A 120 -7.41 -11.65 -9.26
CA LYS A 120 -6.34 -12.43 -8.62
C LYS A 120 -6.16 -12.07 -7.14
N ALA A 121 -7.02 -11.19 -6.61
CA ALA A 121 -7.05 -10.84 -5.20
C ALA A 121 -7.84 -11.89 -4.40
N GLU A 122 -7.28 -12.31 -3.27
CA GLU A 122 -7.91 -13.23 -2.34
C GLU A 122 -7.87 -12.60 -0.94
N ALA A 123 -9.07 -12.31 -0.42
CA ALA A 123 -9.24 -11.74 0.91
C ALA A 123 -9.23 -12.84 1.97
N PHE A 124 -8.65 -12.55 3.13
CA PHE A 124 -8.51 -13.48 4.23
C PHE A 124 -8.52 -12.77 5.58
N VAL A 125 -8.62 -13.56 6.64
CA VAL A 125 -8.32 -13.14 8.02
C VAL A 125 -7.29 -14.06 8.64
N SER A 126 -6.54 -13.55 9.61
CA SER A 126 -5.72 -14.38 10.48
C SER A 126 -5.72 -13.85 11.92
N ASN A 127 -5.61 -14.77 12.87
CA ASN A 127 -5.35 -14.47 14.27
C ASN A 127 -3.83 -14.36 14.56
N GLU A 128 -2.99 -14.76 13.60
CA GLU A 128 -1.53 -14.64 13.66
C GLU A 128 -1.05 -13.30 13.06
N GLN A 129 0.21 -12.96 13.34
CA GLN A 129 0.80 -11.71 12.89
C GLN A 129 1.11 -11.72 11.38
N VAL A 130 0.19 -11.18 10.57
CA VAL A 130 0.36 -11.05 9.11
C VAL A 130 1.49 -10.08 8.72
N THR A 131 1.71 -9.00 9.49
CA THR A 131 2.73 -8.00 9.19
C THR A 131 3.41 -7.43 10.44
N SER A 132 4.67 -7.01 10.28
CA SER A 132 5.46 -6.32 11.30
C SER A 132 5.56 -4.80 11.10
N GLN A 133 4.96 -4.23 10.04
CA GLN A 133 5.12 -2.79 9.76
C GLN A 133 4.13 -1.90 10.54
N PHE A 134 2.98 -2.43 10.99
CA PHE A 134 1.95 -1.72 11.75
C PHE A 134 2.53 -0.95 12.96
N GLN A 135 2.07 0.29 13.16
CA GLN A 135 2.47 1.14 14.29
C GLN A 135 1.40 1.22 15.38
N GLU A 136 0.12 1.12 15.00
CA GLU A 136 -0.98 1.15 15.94
C GLU A 136 -1.10 -0.21 16.64
N ARG A 137 -1.83 -0.24 17.76
CA ARG A 137 -2.11 -1.51 18.44
C ARG A 137 -2.87 -2.43 17.48
N GLN A 138 -2.26 -3.57 17.15
CA GLN A 138 -2.86 -4.53 16.23
C GLN A 138 -4.18 -5.10 16.80
N SER A 139 -5.17 -5.21 15.93
CA SER A 139 -6.38 -6.00 16.16
C SER A 139 -6.01 -7.48 16.37
N PRO A 140 -6.60 -8.20 17.35
CA PRO A 140 -6.40 -9.65 17.52
C PRO A 140 -6.74 -10.47 16.27
N LEU A 141 -7.63 -9.95 15.42
CA LEU A 141 -7.88 -10.46 14.09
C LEU A 141 -7.38 -9.43 13.06
N THR A 142 -6.43 -9.84 12.22
CA THR A 142 -5.97 -9.03 11.08
C THR A 142 -6.73 -9.44 9.82
N MET A 143 -7.28 -8.47 9.09
CA MET A 143 -7.80 -8.69 7.74
C MET A 143 -6.67 -8.48 6.73
N GLY A 144 -6.62 -9.29 5.68
CA GLY A 144 -5.65 -9.15 4.61
C GLY A 144 -6.25 -9.40 3.23
N VAL A 145 -5.52 -8.95 2.21
CA VAL A 145 -5.75 -9.31 0.81
C VAL A 145 -4.40 -9.62 0.18
N VAL A 146 -4.26 -10.81 -0.39
CA VAL A 146 -3.11 -11.14 -1.25
C VAL A 146 -3.51 -11.02 -2.71
N VAL A 147 -2.67 -10.39 -3.53
CA VAL A 147 -2.84 -10.32 -4.97
C VAL A 147 -1.87 -11.26 -5.66
N LYS A 148 -2.41 -12.36 -6.19
CA LYS A 148 -1.67 -13.46 -6.84
C LYS A 148 -1.30 -13.15 -8.31
N GLU A 149 -1.08 -11.87 -8.62
CA GLU A 149 -0.56 -11.39 -9.91
C GLU A 149 0.96 -11.62 -9.98
N MET A 150 1.49 -11.98 -11.15
CA MET A 150 2.94 -12.07 -11.34
C MET A 150 3.51 -10.66 -11.55
N PRO A 151 4.56 -10.24 -10.80
CA PRO A 151 5.31 -9.03 -11.13
C PRO A 151 5.90 -9.11 -12.54
N VAL A 152 5.82 -8.01 -13.29
CA VAL A 152 6.26 -7.97 -14.70
C VAL A 152 7.77 -7.72 -14.76
N GLY A 153 8.56 -8.74 -14.41
CA GLY A 153 10.02 -8.68 -14.58
C GLY A 153 10.85 -9.65 -13.74
N THR A 154 10.31 -10.17 -12.64
CA THR A 154 11.01 -11.16 -11.79
C THR A 154 10.32 -12.52 -11.82
N LYS A 155 11.13 -13.60 -11.78
CA LYS A 155 10.61 -14.98 -11.82
C LYS A 155 9.84 -15.34 -10.55
N GLY A 156 8.54 -15.04 -10.53
CA GLY A 156 7.47 -15.86 -9.91
C GLY A 156 7.47 -16.10 -8.39
N SER A 157 8.43 -15.61 -7.61
CA SER A 157 8.60 -15.98 -6.20
C SER A 157 7.77 -15.17 -5.20
N TYR A 158 7.17 -14.04 -5.60
CA TYR A 158 6.49 -13.11 -4.70
C TYR A 158 5.05 -12.84 -5.12
N TYR A 159 4.24 -12.45 -4.14
CA TYR A 159 2.92 -11.83 -4.28
C TYR A 159 2.89 -10.48 -3.57
N THR A 160 1.92 -9.63 -3.91
CA THR A 160 1.63 -8.42 -3.13
C THR A 160 0.69 -8.76 -2.00
N LEU A 161 1.08 -8.45 -0.76
CA LEU A 161 0.27 -8.61 0.44
C LEU A 161 -0.17 -7.23 0.92
N LEU A 162 -1.45 -7.10 1.24
CA LEU A 162 -2.00 -5.99 1.98
C LEU A 162 -2.56 -6.52 3.30
N ALA A 163 -2.19 -5.89 4.41
CA ALA A 163 -2.77 -6.15 5.71
C ALA A 163 -3.46 -4.88 6.22
N PHE A 164 -4.60 -5.04 6.88
CA PHE A 164 -5.45 -3.96 7.36
C PHE A 164 -5.61 -4.07 8.87
N ASN A 165 -5.21 -3.03 9.61
CA ASN A 165 -5.47 -2.93 11.04
C ASN A 165 -6.91 -2.43 11.23
N ILE A 166 -7.83 -3.37 11.44
CA ILE A 166 -9.28 -3.15 11.44
C ILE A 166 -9.84 -2.86 12.83
N GLN A 167 -10.89 -2.04 12.86
CA GLN A 167 -11.65 -1.67 14.05
C GLN A 167 -13.14 -1.65 13.73
N ASP A 168 -13.97 -1.89 14.75
CA ASP A 168 -15.42 -1.73 14.70
C ASP A 168 -15.82 -0.73 15.80
N GLU A 169 -16.40 0.40 15.40
CA GLU A 169 -16.70 1.57 16.27
C GLU A 169 -15.52 1.96 17.20
N GLY A 170 -14.30 1.99 16.66
CA GLY A 170 -13.06 2.26 17.41
C GLY A 170 -12.60 1.14 18.37
N ARG A 171 -13.17 -0.07 18.28
CA ARG A 171 -12.79 -1.26 19.07
C ARG A 171 -12.05 -2.26 18.19
N LEU A 172 -11.12 -3.01 18.77
CA LEU A 172 -10.39 -4.05 18.05
C LEU A 172 -11.30 -5.26 17.74
N VAL A 173 -11.28 -5.72 16.49
CA VAL A 173 -12.07 -6.85 16.00
C VAL A 173 -11.46 -8.18 16.49
N LYS A 174 -12.30 -9.16 16.83
CA LYS A 174 -11.85 -10.43 17.44
C LYS A 174 -12.42 -11.69 16.76
N ASP A 175 -13.31 -11.51 15.80
CA ASP A 175 -14.06 -12.58 15.14
C ASP A 175 -14.50 -12.06 13.77
N SER A 176 -14.30 -12.87 12.73
CA SER A 176 -14.50 -12.47 11.33
C SER A 176 -15.96 -12.18 10.99
N ARG A 177 -16.91 -12.65 11.80
CA ARG A 177 -18.35 -12.41 11.64
C ARG A 177 -18.78 -10.96 11.92
N PHE A 178 -17.90 -10.15 12.51
CA PHE A 178 -18.11 -8.71 12.72
C PHE A 178 -17.43 -7.85 11.64
N ILE A 179 -16.81 -8.46 10.62
CA ILE A 179 -16.28 -7.70 9.48
C ILE A 179 -17.40 -7.51 8.45
N ASP A 180 -17.64 -6.26 8.08
CA ASP A 180 -18.59 -5.82 7.07
C ASP A 180 -18.06 -4.57 6.32
N GLU A 181 -18.84 -4.00 5.40
CA GLU A 181 -18.43 -2.81 4.67
C GLU A 181 -18.34 -1.50 5.52
N ASN A 182 -18.81 -1.53 6.77
CA ASN A 182 -18.75 -0.42 7.73
C ASN A 182 -17.57 -0.50 8.70
N THR A 183 -16.89 -1.65 8.76
CA THR A 183 -15.64 -1.87 9.49
C THR A 183 -14.60 -0.84 9.07
N GLU A 184 -13.87 -0.31 10.06
CA GLU A 184 -12.95 0.81 9.92
C GLU A 184 -11.49 0.33 9.81
N ILE A 185 -10.74 0.91 8.87
CA ILE A 185 -9.31 0.66 8.67
C ILE A 185 -8.56 1.82 9.32
N ARG A 186 -7.79 1.53 10.38
CA ARG A 186 -6.99 2.53 11.09
C ARG A 186 -5.64 2.80 10.42
N GLU A 187 -5.03 1.76 9.90
CA GLU A 187 -3.82 1.79 9.06
C GLU A 187 -3.82 0.54 8.17
N PHE A 188 -3.08 0.59 7.06
CA PHE A 188 -2.87 -0.58 6.21
C PHE A 188 -1.45 -0.62 5.63
N THR A 189 -1.01 -1.79 5.23
CA THR A 189 0.30 -2.01 4.61
C THR A 189 0.16 -2.51 3.18
N ILE A 190 1.21 -2.32 2.39
CA ILE A 190 1.42 -2.99 1.09
C ILE A 190 2.86 -3.48 1.08
N GLU A 191 3.09 -4.79 1.03
CA GLU A 191 4.43 -5.36 1.04
C GLU A 191 4.58 -6.58 0.11
N ARG A 192 5.82 -6.92 -0.22
CA ARG A 192 6.13 -8.15 -0.97
C ARG A 192 6.23 -9.33 -0.01
N THR A 193 5.43 -10.37 -0.22
CA THR A 193 5.51 -11.64 0.51
C THR A 193 5.90 -12.78 -0.43
N TYR A 194 6.53 -13.84 0.10
CA TYR A 194 6.88 -15.02 -0.68
C TYR A 194 5.62 -15.83 -1.03
N ARG A 195 5.57 -16.37 -2.25
CA ARG A 195 4.50 -17.28 -2.68
C ARG A 195 4.36 -18.49 -1.77
N THR A 196 5.47 -19.06 -1.30
CA THR A 196 5.46 -20.21 -0.38
C THR A 196 4.77 -19.84 0.92
N THR A 197 5.18 -18.75 1.58
CA THR A 197 4.55 -18.25 2.82
C THR A 197 3.04 -18.08 2.68
N VAL A 198 2.57 -17.49 1.57
CA VAL A 198 1.13 -17.34 1.30
C VAL A 198 0.43 -18.68 1.14
N ASN A 199 1.00 -19.58 0.33
CA ASN A 199 0.39 -20.89 0.08
C ASN A 199 0.38 -21.74 1.37
N ASP A 200 1.49 -21.80 2.10
CA ASP A 200 1.63 -22.54 3.35
C ASP A 200 0.64 -22.03 4.42
N ALA A 201 0.37 -20.72 4.47
CA ALA A 201 -0.60 -20.12 5.39
C ALA A 201 -2.07 -20.46 5.04
N PHE A 202 -2.42 -20.52 3.76
CA PHE A 202 -3.75 -21.01 3.33
C PHE A 202 -3.88 -22.54 3.49
N ASP A 203 -2.87 -23.31 3.12
CA ASP A 203 -2.87 -24.78 3.17
C ASP A 203 -2.89 -25.32 4.61
N SER A 204 -2.34 -24.55 5.57
CA SER A 204 -2.39 -24.86 7.02
C SER A 204 -3.66 -24.36 7.72
N GLY A 205 -4.43 -23.48 7.09
CA GLY A 205 -5.58 -22.81 7.70
C GLY A 205 -5.24 -21.65 8.64
N GLU A 206 -3.98 -21.18 8.67
CA GLU A 206 -3.59 -19.95 9.38
C GLU A 206 -4.31 -18.72 8.80
N TRP A 207 -4.51 -18.70 7.48
CA TRP A 207 -5.25 -17.66 6.76
C TRP A 207 -6.59 -18.22 6.31
N GLU A 208 -7.66 -17.83 6.99
CA GLU A 208 -9.03 -18.24 6.66
C GLU A 208 -9.59 -17.34 5.54
N PRO A 209 -10.06 -17.90 4.41
CA PRO A 209 -10.65 -17.10 3.33
C PRO A 209 -11.85 -16.26 3.79
N LEU A 210 -11.84 -14.98 3.44
CA LEU A 210 -12.88 -14.02 3.76
C LEU A 210 -13.64 -13.61 2.48
N LYS A 211 -14.93 -13.29 2.64
CA LYS A 211 -15.64 -12.51 1.60
C LYS A 211 -14.87 -11.21 1.35
N ASN A 212 -14.60 -10.87 0.10
CA ASN A 212 -14.07 -9.55 -0.22
C ASN A 212 -15.16 -8.49 0.02
N PHE A 213 -14.90 -7.55 0.93
CA PHE A 213 -15.84 -6.48 1.31
C PHE A 213 -15.55 -5.14 0.60
N PHE A 214 -14.46 -5.06 -0.18
CA PHE A 214 -14.10 -3.90 -1.01
C PHE A 214 -14.90 -3.89 -2.32
#